data_AF-A0A660R0K8-F1
#
_entry.id   AF-A0A660R0K8-F1
#
_cell.length_a   1.000
_cell.length_b   1.000
_cell.length_c   1.000
_cell.angle_alpha   90.00
_cell.angle_beta   90.00
_cell.angle_gamma   90.00
#
_symmetry.space_group_name_H-M   'P 1'
#
loop_
_entity.id
_entity.type
_entity.pdbx_description
1 polymer ?
#
loop_
_entity_poly.entity_id
_entity_poly.type
_entity_poly.pdbx_seq_one_letter_code
_entity_poly.pdbx_strand_id
1 'polypeptide(L)'
;MKRMIVTLVLLGLVGPASADPKWFNHWGGTGNNLWSDINNWNNGQAPLPSGLDDVYLFPNGGTGGLIQMDNTASVVGITLNSAGNTELEVVSGGNLTWTTQAWPTFGTVAGRTHTLTMSGGTLDVQAGPWFAFGNAGTGILNMDAGLLTTSNLRIDWDTPGGSGHAYVTGGTIELTGVMRIGLNGLLDITGGQIISRGVDDTTTLQGYITSGHITGASLSDVYFDGTDTYVIPEPATLGLFALIGGGMVWIRKRLMI
;
A
#
# COMPACT_ATOMS: atom_id res chain seq x y z
N MET A 1 -12.58 -57.61 53.32
CA MET A 1 -13.17 -57.13 52.04
C MET A 1 -12.48 -55.83 51.65
N LYS A 2 -11.66 -55.87 50.59
CA LYS A 2 -10.87 -54.75 50.07
C LYS A 2 -11.77 -53.88 49.19
N ARG A 3 -12.02 -52.61 49.57
CA ARG A 3 -12.71 -51.65 48.71
C ARG A 3 -11.63 -50.84 47.98
N MET A 4 -11.43 -51.17 46.71
CA MET A 4 -10.49 -50.50 45.81
C MET A 4 -11.01 -49.10 45.50
N ILE A 5 -10.18 -48.11 45.83
CA ILE A 5 -10.24 -46.73 45.38
C ILE A 5 -9.95 -46.76 43.88
N VAL A 6 -10.96 -46.51 43.05
CA VAL A 6 -10.78 -46.16 41.64
C VAL A 6 -11.71 -44.97 41.37
N THR A 7 -11.39 -43.85 41.99
CA THR A 7 -11.94 -42.55 41.56
C THR A 7 -11.01 -42.04 40.48
N LEU A 8 -11.49 -42.24 39.26
CA LEU A 8 -10.93 -41.88 37.97
C LEU A 8 -10.31 -40.46 38.00
N VAL A 9 -8.99 -40.38 37.82
CA VAL A 9 -8.27 -39.14 37.51
C VAL A 9 -8.67 -38.74 36.09
N LEU A 10 -9.75 -37.96 35.98
CA LEU A 10 -10.18 -37.29 34.75
C LEU A 10 -9.78 -35.80 34.77
N LEU A 11 -8.64 -35.51 35.42
CA LEU A 11 -7.93 -34.23 35.33
C LEU A 11 -6.82 -34.40 34.31
N GLY A 12 -7.03 -34.01 33.06
CA GLY A 12 -5.91 -34.09 32.13
C GLY A 12 -6.11 -33.74 30.67
N LEU A 13 -7.23 -33.13 30.25
CA LEU A 13 -7.38 -32.66 28.86
C LEU A 13 -8.36 -31.48 28.78
N VAL A 14 -8.22 -30.51 29.68
CA VAL A 14 -8.66 -29.14 29.34
C VAL A 14 -7.49 -28.54 28.59
N GLY A 15 -7.39 -28.82 27.28
CA GLY A 15 -6.53 -28.02 26.42
C GLY A 15 -6.95 -26.56 26.60
N PRO A 16 -6.03 -25.59 26.62
CA PRO A 16 -6.44 -24.20 26.54
C PRO A 16 -7.24 -24.05 25.26
N ALA A 17 -8.56 -23.93 25.39
CA ALA A 17 -9.36 -23.35 24.33
C ALA A 17 -8.95 -21.88 24.31
N SER A 18 -7.89 -21.54 23.58
CA SER A 18 -7.70 -20.16 23.16
C SER A 18 -8.82 -19.90 22.17
N ALA A 19 -9.90 -19.29 22.67
CA ALA A 19 -10.75 -18.54 21.78
C ALA A 19 -9.86 -17.42 21.26
N ASP A 20 -9.31 -17.60 20.05
CA ASP A 20 -8.73 -16.48 19.32
C ASP A 20 -9.87 -15.49 19.20
N PRO A 21 -9.79 -14.32 19.87
CA PRO A 21 -10.83 -13.34 19.75
C PRO A 21 -10.80 -12.88 18.30
N LYS A 22 -11.80 -13.31 17.52
CA LYS A 22 -12.03 -12.77 16.18
C LYS A 22 -12.69 -11.42 16.37
N TRP A 23 -11.96 -10.37 16.06
CA TRP A 23 -12.50 -9.04 16.05
C TRP A 23 -12.99 -8.81 14.60
N PHE A 24 -14.33 -8.88 14.43
CA PHE A 24 -15.14 -8.25 13.35
C PHE A 24 -15.91 -9.11 12.32
N ASN A 25 -17.16 -8.64 12.12
CA ASN A 25 -17.88 -8.41 10.86
C ASN A 25 -18.78 -7.17 11.11
N HIS A 26 -18.50 -6.02 10.46
CA HIS A 26 -19.23 -4.76 10.67
C HIS A 26 -20.74 -4.88 10.41
N TRP A 27 -21.16 -5.80 9.55
CA TRP A 27 -22.57 -5.99 9.19
C TRP A 27 -23.37 -6.78 10.23
N GLY A 28 -22.71 -7.37 11.24
CA GLY A 28 -23.34 -8.22 12.26
C GLY A 28 -23.73 -7.51 13.57
N GLY A 29 -23.35 -6.25 13.77
CA GLY A 29 -23.80 -5.44 14.92
C GLY A 29 -23.24 -5.81 16.30
N THR A 30 -22.34 -6.79 16.42
CA THR A 30 -21.71 -7.19 17.69
C THR A 30 -20.18 -7.19 17.57
N GLY A 31 -19.54 -6.09 17.95
CA GLY A 31 -18.09 -5.91 18.01
C GLY A 31 -17.72 -4.51 18.52
N ASN A 32 -16.53 -4.33 19.09
CA ASN A 32 -16.02 -3.01 19.47
C ASN A 32 -15.28 -2.40 18.27
N ASN A 33 -15.57 -1.15 17.87
CA ASN A 33 -14.92 -0.45 16.75
C ASN A 33 -13.47 -0.02 17.05
N LEU A 34 -12.71 -0.86 17.76
CA LEU A 34 -11.40 -0.55 18.30
C LEU A 34 -10.46 -0.14 17.17
N TRP A 35 -10.30 -0.97 16.14
CA TRP A 35 -9.42 -0.69 15.00
C TRP A 35 -10.01 0.25 13.95
N SER A 36 -11.21 0.76 14.19
CA SER A 36 -11.77 1.87 13.40
C SER A 36 -11.45 3.23 14.00
N ASP A 37 -11.05 3.27 15.27
CA ASP A 37 -10.54 4.47 15.92
C ASP A 37 -9.03 4.57 15.68
N ILE A 38 -8.64 5.68 15.06
CA ILE A 38 -7.27 6.10 14.81
C ILE A 38 -6.35 5.98 16.04
N ASN A 39 -6.87 6.22 17.24
CA ASN A 39 -6.09 6.21 18.47
C ASN A 39 -5.67 4.81 18.91
N ASN A 40 -6.26 3.76 18.33
CA ASN A 40 -5.91 2.38 18.68
C ASN A 40 -4.77 1.84 17.81
N TRP A 41 -4.54 2.41 16.63
CA TRP A 41 -3.40 2.07 15.75
C TRP A 41 -2.07 2.55 16.31
N ASN A 42 -2.10 3.76 16.87
CA ASN A 42 -0.93 4.43 17.41
C ASN A 42 -0.92 4.28 18.94
N ASN A 43 0.24 4.03 19.54
CA ASN A 43 0.47 4.00 21.01
C ASN A 43 0.17 2.69 21.77
N GLY A 44 -0.11 1.57 21.09
CA GLY A 44 -0.24 0.26 21.75
C GLY A 44 -1.37 0.18 22.79
N GLN A 45 -2.37 1.07 22.70
CA GLN A 45 -3.52 1.08 23.62
C GLN A 45 -4.45 -0.12 23.40
N ALA A 46 -4.33 -0.76 22.23
CA ALA A 46 -5.09 -1.94 21.86
C ALA A 46 -4.14 -3.05 21.35
N PRO A 47 -4.48 -4.34 21.54
CA PRO A 47 -3.69 -5.46 21.02
C PRO A 47 -3.76 -5.52 19.49
N LEU A 48 -2.63 -5.35 18.81
CA LEU A 48 -2.55 -5.26 17.33
C LEU A 48 -3.45 -6.28 16.62
N PRO A 49 -4.11 -5.88 15.51
CA PRO A 49 -4.97 -6.79 14.78
C PRO A 49 -4.14 -7.95 14.20
N SER A 50 -4.78 -9.11 14.18
CA SER A 50 -4.26 -10.37 13.66
C SER A 50 -4.78 -10.63 12.26
N GLY A 51 -4.14 -11.56 11.53
CA GLY A 51 -4.57 -11.97 10.18
C GLY A 51 -5.97 -12.62 10.11
N LEU A 52 -6.69 -12.72 11.23
CA LEU A 52 -8.08 -13.15 11.30
C LEU A 52 -9.08 -11.98 11.39
N ASP A 53 -8.58 -10.76 11.61
CA ASP A 53 -9.40 -9.57 11.86
C ASP A 53 -9.69 -8.82 10.55
N ASP A 54 -10.97 -8.51 10.34
CA ASP A 54 -11.43 -7.66 9.23
C ASP A 54 -11.52 -6.22 9.72
N VAL A 55 -10.58 -5.39 9.28
CA VAL A 55 -10.42 -4.04 9.78
C VAL A 55 -11.21 -3.07 8.90
N TYR A 56 -11.97 -2.19 9.54
CA TYR A 56 -12.65 -1.10 8.85
C TYR A 56 -12.08 0.24 9.32
N LEU A 57 -11.59 1.04 8.39
CA LEU A 57 -11.16 2.40 8.68
C LEU A 57 -12.33 3.34 8.42
N PHE A 58 -12.84 3.93 9.51
CA PHE A 58 -13.96 4.85 9.50
C PHE A 58 -13.51 6.22 10.00
N PRO A 59 -13.95 7.32 9.37
CA PRO A 59 -14.02 8.58 10.09
C PRO A 59 -15.16 8.46 11.09
N ASN A 60 -14.87 8.15 12.35
CA ASN A 60 -15.89 7.94 13.38
C ASN A 60 -16.55 9.28 13.74
N GLY A 61 -17.58 9.69 13.00
CA GLY A 61 -18.42 10.84 13.31
C GLY A 61 -17.78 12.23 13.19
N GLY A 62 -16.64 12.37 12.49
CA GLY A 62 -15.92 13.64 12.33
C GLY A 62 -15.20 13.78 10.99
N THR A 63 -14.60 14.96 10.75
CA THR A 63 -13.67 15.22 9.63
C THR A 63 -12.60 14.13 9.58
N GLY A 64 -12.27 13.62 8.38
CA GLY A 64 -11.34 12.50 8.16
C GLY A 64 -10.07 12.57 9.03
N GLY A 65 -9.59 11.39 9.44
CA GLY A 65 -8.40 11.23 10.27
C GLY A 65 -7.29 10.44 9.57
N LEU A 66 -6.05 10.72 9.96
CA LEU A 66 -4.82 10.07 9.49
C LEU A 66 -4.45 8.87 10.36
N ILE A 67 -4.72 7.66 9.89
CA ILE A 67 -4.29 6.45 10.59
C ILE A 67 -2.83 6.22 10.28
N GLN A 68 -1.95 6.32 11.28
CA GLN A 68 -0.54 5.98 11.11
C GLN A 68 -0.31 4.54 11.56
N MET A 69 0.60 3.85 10.89
CA MET A 69 0.96 2.47 11.18
C MET A 69 2.48 2.38 11.29
N ASP A 70 2.94 2.27 12.53
CA ASP A 70 4.33 2.23 12.98
C ASP A 70 4.73 0.88 13.61
N ASN A 71 3.81 -0.09 13.58
CA ASN A 71 3.94 -1.42 14.17
C ASN A 71 3.77 -2.53 13.11
N THR A 72 4.02 -3.78 13.49
CA THR A 72 3.75 -4.94 12.63
C THR A 72 2.36 -5.50 12.86
N ALA A 73 1.51 -5.50 11.84
CA ALA A 73 0.14 -6.01 11.88
C ALA A 73 -0.18 -6.85 10.65
N SER A 74 -1.09 -7.80 10.81
CA SER A 74 -1.69 -8.53 9.69
C SER A 74 -3.20 -8.40 9.80
N VAL A 75 -3.89 -8.27 8.69
CA VAL A 75 -5.34 -8.15 8.63
C VAL A 75 -5.88 -8.99 7.48
N VAL A 76 -7.13 -9.42 7.61
CA VAL A 76 -7.88 -10.05 6.51
C VAL A 76 -8.00 -9.04 5.37
N GLY A 77 -8.42 -7.82 5.72
CA GLY A 77 -8.58 -6.71 4.80
C GLY A 77 -8.71 -5.40 5.53
N ILE A 78 -8.53 -4.33 4.76
CA ILE A 78 -8.87 -2.98 5.18
C ILE A 78 -9.99 -2.46 4.29
N THR A 79 -11.17 -2.29 4.88
CA THR A 79 -12.27 -1.61 4.21
C THR A 79 -12.22 -0.12 4.54
N LEU A 80 -11.97 0.69 3.52
CA LEU A 80 -12.05 2.15 3.60
C LEU A 80 -13.48 2.57 3.31
N ASN A 81 -14.15 3.20 4.28
CA ASN A 81 -15.60 3.35 4.22
C ASN A 81 -16.10 4.42 3.25
N SER A 82 -17.38 4.27 2.88
CA SER A 82 -18.24 5.19 2.15
C SER A 82 -18.63 6.48 2.89
N ALA A 83 -18.53 6.50 4.23
CA ALA A 83 -19.07 7.60 5.03
C ALA A 83 -18.24 8.90 4.98
N GLY A 84 -16.99 8.87 4.52
CA GLY A 84 -16.15 10.05 4.43
C GLY A 84 -14.77 9.77 3.85
N ASN A 85 -13.93 10.80 3.85
CA ASN A 85 -12.53 10.69 3.43
C ASN A 85 -11.72 9.98 4.52
N THR A 86 -10.74 9.17 4.11
CA THR A 86 -9.85 8.44 5.03
C THR A 86 -8.42 8.51 4.56
N GLU A 87 -7.48 8.59 5.49
CA GLU A 87 -6.06 8.58 5.21
C GLU A 87 -5.39 7.47 6.02
N LEU A 88 -4.57 6.65 5.37
CA LEU A 88 -3.71 5.65 5.99
C LEU A 88 -2.26 6.02 5.67
N GLU A 89 -1.38 6.04 6.66
CA GLU A 89 0.04 6.23 6.51
C GLU A 89 0.82 5.04 7.07
N VAL A 90 1.69 4.46 6.25
CA VAL A 90 2.68 3.48 6.67
C VAL A 90 4.01 4.21 6.87
N VAL A 91 4.46 4.28 8.13
CA VAL A 91 5.70 4.98 8.51
C VAL A 91 6.85 3.99 8.70
N SER A 92 8.07 4.50 8.89
CA SER A 92 9.22 3.68 9.23
C SER A 92 8.97 2.81 10.47
N GLY A 93 9.21 1.50 10.35
CA GLY A 93 8.94 0.50 11.41
C GLY A 93 7.57 -0.18 11.28
N GLY A 94 6.64 0.44 10.55
CA GLY A 94 5.36 -0.17 10.22
C GLY A 94 5.49 -1.30 9.21
N ASN A 95 4.83 -2.42 9.47
CA ASN A 95 4.71 -3.54 8.53
C ASN A 95 3.26 -4.03 8.52
N LEU A 96 2.55 -3.86 7.42
CA LEU A 96 1.15 -4.25 7.32
C LEU A 96 0.95 -5.26 6.20
N THR A 97 0.37 -6.41 6.54
CA THR A 97 0.03 -7.45 5.56
C THR A 97 -1.48 -7.61 5.41
N TRP A 98 -1.99 -7.51 4.18
CA TRP A 98 -3.38 -7.76 3.81
C TRP A 98 -3.49 -9.13 3.16
N THR A 99 -4.19 -10.05 3.81
CA THR A 99 -4.07 -11.48 3.50
C THR A 99 -5.19 -12.05 2.64
N THR A 100 -6.42 -11.54 2.72
CA THR A 100 -7.59 -12.21 2.13
C THR A 100 -8.65 -11.30 1.50
N GLN A 101 -8.52 -9.98 1.61
CA GLN A 101 -9.44 -9.03 0.98
C GLN A 101 -9.49 -9.22 -0.53
N ALA A 102 -10.70 -9.46 -1.06
CA ALA A 102 -10.87 -9.67 -2.48
C ALA A 102 -10.65 -8.39 -3.32
N TRP A 103 -10.83 -7.19 -2.75
CA TRP A 103 -10.78 -5.91 -3.48
C TRP A 103 -10.16 -4.80 -2.62
N PRO A 104 -8.84 -4.82 -2.39
CA PRO A 104 -8.15 -3.76 -1.66
C PRO A 104 -8.14 -2.49 -2.54
N THR A 105 -8.97 -1.50 -2.21
CA THR A 105 -9.18 -0.33 -3.07
C THR A 105 -9.36 0.96 -2.28
N PHE A 106 -8.61 2.00 -2.66
CA PHE A 106 -8.80 3.39 -2.26
C PHE A 106 -9.67 4.10 -3.30
N GLY A 107 -10.65 4.91 -2.88
CA GLY A 107 -11.56 5.60 -3.79
C GLY A 107 -12.70 4.72 -4.29
N THR A 108 -13.29 3.88 -3.44
CA THR A 108 -14.42 3.01 -3.81
C THR A 108 -15.76 3.73 -3.92
N VAL A 109 -15.87 4.97 -3.44
CA VAL A 109 -17.13 5.69 -3.28
C VAL A 109 -17.10 7.06 -3.95
N ALA A 110 -18.10 7.33 -4.78
CA ALA A 110 -18.21 8.58 -5.53
C ALA A 110 -18.21 9.81 -4.62
N GLY A 111 -17.45 10.83 -5.03
CA GLY A 111 -17.29 12.09 -4.30
C GLY A 111 -16.46 11.98 -3.01
N ARG A 112 -15.81 10.84 -2.75
CA ARG A 112 -14.91 10.66 -1.62
C ARG A 112 -13.46 10.53 -2.08
N THR A 113 -12.55 10.97 -1.21
CA THR A 113 -11.11 10.83 -1.39
C THR A 113 -10.55 9.91 -0.31
N HIS A 114 -9.82 8.89 -0.72
CA HIS A 114 -9.10 8.01 0.19
C HIS A 114 -7.61 8.02 -0.19
N THR A 115 -6.75 8.25 0.80
CA THR A 115 -5.31 8.41 0.61
C THR A 115 -4.54 7.31 1.33
N LEU A 116 -3.59 6.71 0.64
CA LEU A 116 -2.49 5.95 1.24
C LEU A 116 -1.22 6.80 1.16
N THR A 117 -0.54 6.97 2.27
CA THR A 117 0.81 7.54 2.34
C THR A 117 1.80 6.45 2.79
N MET A 118 2.95 6.38 2.15
CA MET A 118 4.06 5.51 2.54
C MET A 118 5.31 6.38 2.71
N SER A 119 5.57 6.76 3.96
CA SER A 119 6.76 7.52 4.37
C SER A 119 7.87 6.60 4.90
N GLY A 120 7.63 5.28 4.91
CA GLY A 120 8.58 4.22 5.24
C GLY A 120 7.91 2.85 5.28
N GLY A 121 8.50 1.92 6.04
CA GLY A 121 7.86 0.65 6.39
C GLY A 121 7.62 -0.30 5.21
N THR A 122 6.75 -1.29 5.44
CA THR A 122 6.30 -2.23 4.41
C THR A 122 4.78 -2.34 4.40
N LEU A 123 4.20 -2.40 3.20
CA LEU A 123 2.82 -2.75 2.96
C LEU A 123 2.79 -3.91 1.98
N ASP A 124 2.26 -5.04 2.42
CA ASP A 124 2.16 -6.26 1.63
C ASP A 124 0.70 -6.61 1.35
N VAL A 125 0.26 -6.37 0.12
CA VAL A 125 -1.11 -6.61 -0.35
C VAL A 125 -1.12 -7.82 -1.28
N GLN A 126 -1.11 -9.01 -0.68
CA GLN A 126 -1.18 -10.30 -1.40
C GLN A 126 -2.61 -10.74 -1.72
N ALA A 127 -3.60 -9.97 -1.27
CA ALA A 127 -5.00 -10.33 -1.39
C ALA A 127 -5.66 -9.70 -2.63
N GLY A 128 -6.56 -10.46 -3.25
CA GLY A 128 -7.40 -9.98 -4.35
C GLY A 128 -6.68 -9.96 -5.71
N PRO A 129 -7.44 -9.70 -6.80
CA PRO A 129 -6.87 -9.64 -8.14
C PRO A 129 -6.18 -8.31 -8.42
N TRP A 130 -6.48 -7.23 -7.68
CA TRP A 130 -5.93 -5.90 -7.88
C TRP A 130 -5.88 -5.13 -6.56
N PHE A 131 -4.72 -4.53 -6.28
CA PHE A 131 -4.64 -3.38 -5.39
C PHE A 131 -4.89 -2.11 -6.20
N ALA A 132 -5.89 -1.30 -5.81
CA ALA A 132 -6.39 -0.25 -6.68
C ALA A 132 -6.56 1.13 -6.02
N PHE A 133 -6.39 2.17 -6.84
CA PHE A 133 -6.65 3.56 -6.48
C PHE A 133 -7.61 4.16 -7.50
N GLY A 134 -8.75 4.67 -7.04
CA GLY A 134 -9.77 5.30 -7.90
C GLY A 134 -10.69 4.31 -8.59
N ASN A 135 -11.68 3.78 -7.86
CA ASN A 135 -12.78 3.04 -8.50
C ASN A 135 -13.93 3.99 -8.82
N ALA A 136 -14.81 4.31 -7.87
CA ALA A 136 -15.91 5.25 -8.11
C ALA A 136 -15.63 6.66 -7.57
N GLY A 137 -14.63 6.81 -6.71
CA GLY A 137 -14.15 8.06 -6.14
C GLY A 137 -12.66 8.30 -6.41
N THR A 138 -12.04 9.15 -5.60
CA THR A 138 -10.63 9.49 -5.74
C THR A 138 -9.77 8.62 -4.83
N GLY A 139 -8.87 7.82 -5.41
CA GLY A 139 -7.83 7.11 -4.67
C GLY A 139 -6.48 7.78 -4.89
N ILE A 140 -5.74 8.03 -3.82
CA ILE A 140 -4.41 8.65 -3.88
C ILE A 140 -3.38 7.75 -3.19
N LEU A 141 -2.26 7.51 -3.85
CA LEU A 141 -1.04 6.97 -3.25
C LEU A 141 0.02 8.07 -3.22
N ASN A 142 0.60 8.34 -2.05
CA ASN A 142 1.80 9.16 -1.87
C ASN A 142 2.91 8.26 -1.33
N MET A 143 4.01 8.08 -2.04
CA MET A 143 5.10 7.19 -1.64
C MET A 143 6.44 7.92 -1.71
N ASP A 144 6.99 8.20 -0.53
CA ASP A 144 8.28 8.89 -0.37
C ASP A 144 9.38 7.93 0.10
N ALA A 145 8.99 6.79 0.69
CA ALA A 145 9.89 5.70 1.07
C ALA A 145 9.11 4.39 1.28
N GLY A 146 9.82 3.34 1.70
CA GLY A 146 9.23 2.05 2.05
C GLY A 146 9.13 1.06 0.90
N LEU A 147 8.47 -0.06 1.16
CA LEU A 147 8.23 -1.14 0.22
C LEU A 147 6.73 -1.46 0.14
N LEU A 148 6.14 -1.30 -1.05
CA LEU A 148 4.79 -1.74 -1.37
C LEU A 148 4.89 -3.01 -2.22
N THR A 149 4.42 -4.14 -1.71
CA THR A 149 4.35 -5.39 -2.48
C THR A 149 2.89 -5.70 -2.80
N THR A 150 2.57 -6.01 -4.05
CA THR A 150 1.24 -6.48 -4.44
C THR A 150 1.29 -7.41 -5.66
N SER A 151 0.20 -8.11 -5.93
CA SER A 151 0.07 -8.92 -7.14
C SER A 151 -0.07 -8.04 -8.36
N ASN A 152 -1.19 -7.33 -8.50
CA ASN A 152 -1.42 -6.38 -9.58
C ASN A 152 -1.76 -5.01 -9.00
N LEU A 153 -1.27 -3.95 -9.64
CA LEU A 153 -1.61 -2.57 -9.28
C LEU A 153 -2.51 -1.96 -10.33
N ARG A 154 -3.58 -1.29 -9.89
CA ARG A 154 -4.45 -0.51 -10.75
C ARG A 154 -4.56 0.94 -10.28
N ILE A 155 -4.38 1.87 -11.21
CA ILE A 155 -4.60 3.29 -10.99
C ILE A 155 -5.72 3.69 -11.94
N ASP A 156 -6.89 3.97 -11.39
CA ASP A 156 -8.17 4.20 -12.08
C ASP A 156 -8.81 2.95 -12.71
N TRP A 157 -10.12 2.76 -12.45
CA TRP A 157 -10.93 1.66 -13.01
C TRP A 157 -11.70 2.02 -14.28
N ASP A 158 -11.55 3.24 -14.79
CA ASP A 158 -12.35 3.78 -15.89
C ASP A 158 -13.85 3.90 -15.53
N THR A 159 -14.18 3.81 -14.24
CA THR A 159 -15.56 3.97 -13.77
C THR A 159 -15.89 5.47 -13.73
N PRO A 160 -17.08 5.90 -14.21
CA PRO A 160 -17.47 7.30 -14.14
C PRO A 160 -17.39 7.88 -12.71
N GLY A 161 -16.68 8.99 -12.55
CA GLY A 161 -16.44 9.64 -11.26
C GLY A 161 -15.22 9.11 -10.49
N GLY A 162 -14.63 8.01 -10.95
CA GLY A 162 -13.35 7.48 -10.48
C GLY A 162 -12.15 8.31 -10.94
N SER A 163 -11.16 8.45 -10.06
CA SER A 163 -9.84 8.97 -10.43
C SER A 163 -8.78 8.36 -9.52
N GLY A 164 -7.72 7.80 -10.12
CA GLY A 164 -6.59 7.23 -9.41
C GLY A 164 -5.35 8.08 -9.62
N HIS A 165 -4.67 8.44 -8.53
CA HIS A 165 -3.39 9.13 -8.60
C HIS A 165 -2.36 8.43 -7.73
N ALA A 166 -1.15 8.23 -8.25
CA ALA A 166 -0.01 7.77 -7.48
C ALA A 166 1.16 8.74 -7.68
N TYR A 167 1.75 9.18 -6.58
CA TYR A 167 2.94 10.03 -6.55
C TYR A 167 4.05 9.24 -5.87
N VAL A 168 5.09 8.88 -6.62
CA VAL A 168 6.21 8.07 -6.15
C VAL A 168 7.48 8.93 -6.24
N THR A 169 7.89 9.48 -5.11
CA THR A 169 9.10 10.29 -4.98
C THR A 169 10.26 9.50 -4.35
N GLY A 170 9.97 8.33 -3.78
CA GLY A 170 10.95 7.39 -3.23
C GLY A 170 10.35 6.00 -2.99
N GLY A 171 11.13 5.12 -2.35
CA GLY A 171 10.68 3.75 -2.04
C GLY A 171 10.69 2.78 -3.23
N THR A 172 10.00 1.66 -3.08
CA THR A 172 9.92 0.58 -4.09
C THR A 172 8.51 0.00 -4.13
N ILE A 173 7.93 -0.04 -5.33
CA ILE A 173 6.70 -0.80 -5.60
C ILE A 173 7.08 -2.09 -6.31
N GLU A 174 6.79 -3.24 -5.71
CA GLU A 174 6.99 -4.56 -6.29
C GLU A 174 5.66 -5.20 -6.69
N LEU A 175 5.56 -5.58 -7.95
CA LEU A 175 4.41 -6.27 -8.53
C LEU A 175 4.82 -7.69 -8.88
N THR A 176 4.05 -8.70 -8.50
CA THR A 176 4.24 -10.08 -9.01
C THR A 176 3.40 -10.38 -10.26
N GLY A 177 2.55 -9.44 -10.66
CA GLY A 177 1.74 -9.42 -11.85
C GLY A 177 1.97 -8.15 -12.65
N VAL A 178 0.90 -7.47 -13.06
CA VAL A 178 0.98 -6.33 -14.00
C VAL A 178 0.44 -5.03 -13.40
N MET A 179 0.86 -3.91 -14.00
CA MET A 179 0.27 -2.59 -13.74
C MET A 179 -0.77 -2.24 -14.79
N ARG A 180 -1.88 -1.62 -14.37
CA ARG A 180 -2.85 -0.98 -15.28
C ARG A 180 -3.17 0.44 -14.85
N ILE A 181 -3.18 1.35 -15.82
CA ILE A 181 -3.59 2.74 -15.61
C ILE A 181 -4.80 3.01 -16.51
N GLY A 182 -5.91 3.39 -15.89
CA GLY A 182 -7.13 3.79 -16.58
C GLY A 182 -7.03 5.19 -17.20
N LEU A 183 -8.08 5.59 -17.89
CA LEU A 183 -8.21 6.82 -18.67
C LEU A 183 -7.96 8.08 -17.83
N ASN A 184 -8.38 8.09 -16.56
CA ASN A 184 -8.13 9.21 -15.65
C ASN A 184 -7.01 8.90 -14.65
N GLY A 185 -6.36 7.76 -14.80
CA GLY A 185 -5.26 7.35 -13.95
C GLY A 185 -3.98 8.12 -14.25
N LEU A 186 -3.27 8.51 -13.20
CA LEU A 186 -1.96 9.15 -13.29
C LEU A 186 -0.99 8.53 -12.30
N LEU A 187 0.20 8.19 -12.78
CA LEU A 187 1.35 7.82 -11.97
C LEU A 187 2.47 8.83 -12.22
N ASP A 188 2.80 9.64 -11.22
CA ASP A 188 3.96 10.52 -11.26
C ASP A 188 5.11 9.90 -10.47
N ILE A 189 6.16 9.47 -11.17
CA ILE A 189 7.33 8.81 -10.58
C ILE A 189 8.57 9.68 -10.80
N THR A 190 8.87 10.53 -9.81
CA THR A 190 10.02 11.46 -9.83
C THR A 190 11.21 10.95 -9.01
N GLY A 191 11.01 9.83 -8.31
CA GLY A 191 12.03 9.05 -7.63
C GLY A 191 11.52 7.65 -7.34
N GLY A 192 12.22 6.92 -6.47
CA GLY A 192 11.87 5.53 -6.17
C GLY A 192 12.04 4.59 -7.36
N GLN A 193 11.35 3.45 -7.33
CA GLN A 193 11.34 2.49 -8.43
C GLN A 193 10.07 1.63 -8.44
N ILE A 194 9.71 1.15 -9.62
CA ILE A 194 8.70 0.09 -9.82
C ILE A 194 9.40 -1.14 -10.39
N ILE A 195 9.04 -2.30 -9.87
CA ILE A 195 9.56 -3.59 -10.33
C ILE A 195 8.39 -4.52 -10.63
N SER A 196 8.23 -4.94 -11.89
CA SER A 196 7.32 -6.01 -12.29
C SER A 196 8.11 -7.32 -12.35
N ARG A 197 7.88 -8.18 -11.36
CA ARG A 197 8.61 -9.43 -11.13
C ARG A 197 8.17 -10.53 -12.08
N GLY A 198 9.13 -11.22 -12.70
CA GLY A 198 8.90 -12.42 -13.52
C GLY A 198 8.15 -12.15 -14.83
N VAL A 199 8.06 -10.90 -15.27
CA VAL A 199 7.34 -10.50 -16.49
C VAL A 199 8.11 -9.42 -17.24
N ASP A 200 8.13 -9.54 -18.56
CA ASP A 200 8.52 -8.45 -19.47
C ASP A 200 7.29 -7.57 -19.73
N ASP A 201 7.17 -6.49 -18.96
CA ASP A 201 6.08 -5.50 -19.06
C ASP A 201 6.56 -4.20 -19.73
N THR A 202 7.71 -4.24 -20.40
CA THR A 202 8.37 -3.06 -20.99
C THR A 202 7.46 -2.32 -21.95
N THR A 203 6.78 -3.04 -22.85
CA THR A 203 5.91 -2.46 -23.87
C THR A 203 4.72 -1.73 -23.24
N THR A 204 4.10 -2.32 -22.21
CA THR A 204 2.96 -1.71 -21.51
C THR A 204 3.38 -0.42 -20.79
N LEU A 205 4.47 -0.48 -20.02
CA LEU A 205 4.96 0.64 -19.23
C LEU A 205 5.45 1.79 -20.12
N GLN A 206 6.16 1.49 -21.20
CA GLN A 206 6.54 2.47 -22.23
C GLN A 206 5.33 3.07 -22.93
N GLY A 207 4.27 2.28 -23.14
CA GLY A 207 2.98 2.77 -23.63
C GLY A 207 2.37 3.83 -22.71
N TYR A 208 2.34 3.56 -21.39
CA TYR A 208 1.83 4.52 -20.42
C TYR A 208 2.67 5.80 -20.35
N ILE A 209 4.01 5.71 -20.42
CA ILE A 209 4.90 6.87 -20.51
C ILE A 209 4.59 7.69 -21.77
N THR A 210 4.49 7.03 -22.93
CA THR A 210 4.23 7.70 -24.22
C THR A 210 2.87 8.42 -24.23
N SER A 211 1.87 7.83 -23.58
CA SER A 211 0.52 8.42 -23.46
C SER A 211 0.39 9.50 -22.38
N GLY A 212 1.40 9.70 -21.53
CA GLY A 212 1.37 10.66 -20.42
C GLY A 212 0.67 10.16 -19.16
N HIS A 213 0.32 8.87 -19.07
CA HIS A 213 -0.22 8.25 -17.86
C HIS A 213 0.86 8.00 -16.80
N ILE A 214 2.11 7.80 -17.24
CA ILE A 214 3.29 7.84 -16.35
C ILE A 214 4.07 9.12 -16.66
N THR A 215 4.26 9.97 -15.65
CA THR A 215 5.10 11.16 -15.70
C THR A 215 6.31 11.01 -14.79
N GLY A 216 7.33 11.84 -14.96
CA GLY A 216 8.58 11.77 -14.18
C GLY A 216 9.58 10.72 -14.66
N ALA A 217 9.14 9.71 -15.42
CA ALA A 217 9.98 8.75 -16.13
C ALA A 217 10.01 8.98 -17.65
N SER A 218 11.04 8.43 -18.29
CA SER A 218 11.31 8.41 -19.72
C SER A 218 11.40 6.97 -20.24
N LEU A 219 11.39 6.77 -21.56
CA LEU A 219 11.43 5.42 -22.14
C LEU A 219 12.73 4.66 -21.81
N SER A 220 13.84 5.38 -21.60
CA SER A 220 15.12 4.80 -21.19
C SER A 220 15.16 4.33 -19.74
N ASP A 221 14.22 4.80 -18.91
CA ASP A 221 14.08 4.39 -17.51
C ASP A 221 13.42 3.01 -17.38
N VAL A 222 12.84 2.50 -18.47
CA VAL A 222 12.20 1.19 -18.54
C VAL A 222 13.14 0.18 -19.17
N TYR A 223 13.52 -0.85 -18.41
CA TYR A 223 14.33 -1.95 -18.93
C TYR A 223 13.93 -3.30 -18.35
N PHE A 224 14.16 -4.36 -19.13
CA PHE A 224 14.00 -5.74 -18.72
C PHE A 224 15.38 -6.38 -18.58
N ASP A 225 15.67 -6.99 -17.43
CA ASP A 225 17.00 -7.57 -17.15
C ASP A 225 17.13 -9.05 -17.57
N GLY A 226 16.08 -9.62 -18.14
CA GLY A 226 15.96 -11.04 -18.47
C GLY A 226 15.06 -11.81 -17.49
N THR A 227 14.71 -11.23 -16.34
CA THR A 227 13.81 -11.81 -15.34
C THR A 227 12.69 -10.84 -14.95
N ASP A 228 13.05 -9.60 -14.63
CA ASP A 228 12.15 -8.58 -14.10
C ASP A 228 12.19 -7.31 -14.97
N THR A 229 11.07 -6.58 -14.99
CA THR A 229 11.00 -5.25 -15.62
C THR A 229 11.12 -4.18 -14.55
N TYR A 230 11.91 -3.15 -14.82
CA TYR A 230 12.18 -2.05 -13.91
C TYR A 230 11.74 -0.73 -14.55
N VAL A 231 11.18 0.16 -13.72
CA VAL A 231 11.05 1.59 -14.02
C VAL A 231 11.79 2.36 -12.94
N ILE A 232 12.93 2.94 -13.30
CA ILE A 232 13.78 3.69 -12.37
C ILE A 232 14.06 5.04 -13.02
N PRO A 233 13.35 6.11 -12.64
CA PRO A 233 13.64 7.44 -13.16
C PRO A 233 15.09 7.79 -12.88
N GLU A 234 15.75 8.44 -13.84
CA GLU A 234 17.06 9.05 -13.58
C GLU A 234 16.96 9.93 -12.32
N PRO A 235 17.74 9.64 -11.26
CA PRO A 235 17.66 10.47 -10.07
C PRO A 235 18.08 11.88 -10.44
N ALA A 236 17.34 12.89 -9.96
CA ALA A 236 17.58 14.31 -10.23
C ALA A 236 19.05 14.75 -9.97
N THR A 237 19.79 13.94 -9.23
CA THR A 237 21.22 14.09 -8.99
C THR A 237 22.08 13.96 -10.25
N LEU A 238 21.73 13.14 -11.25
CA LEU A 238 22.52 13.03 -12.50
C LEU A 238 22.52 14.34 -13.29
N GLY A 239 21.36 14.99 -13.38
CA GLY A 239 21.24 16.34 -13.94
C GLY A 239 22.08 17.36 -13.17
N LEU A 240 22.11 17.28 -11.83
CA LEU A 240 22.96 18.13 -11.00
C LEU A 240 24.45 17.90 -11.26
N PHE A 241 24.90 16.64 -11.40
CA PHE A 241 26.29 16.33 -11.72
C PHE A 241 26.68 16.82 -13.12
N ALA A 242 25.78 16.69 -14.11
CA ALA A 242 25.99 17.25 -15.43
C ALA A 242 26.10 18.79 -15.39
N LEU A 243 25.26 19.46 -14.59
CA LEU A 243 25.30 20.91 -14.39
C LEU A 243 26.60 21.37 -13.72
N ILE A 244 27.01 20.70 -12.63
CA ILE A 244 28.24 21.02 -11.91
C ILE A 244 29.46 20.77 -12.82
N GLY A 245 29.53 19.61 -13.47
CA GLY A 245 30.61 19.27 -14.39
C GLY A 245 30.70 20.24 -15.57
N GLY A 246 29.56 20.55 -16.22
CA GLY A 246 29.47 21.52 -17.30
C GLY A 246 29.85 22.94 -16.86
N GLY A 247 29.39 23.37 -15.69
CA GLY A 247 29.73 24.65 -15.08
C GLY A 247 31.22 24.78 -14.79
N MET A 248 31.85 23.75 -14.23
CA MET A 248 33.30 23.74 -13.96
C MET A 248 34.12 23.84 -15.25
N VAL A 249 33.73 23.12 -16.31
CA VAL A 249 34.41 23.20 -17.61
C VAL A 249 34.26 24.60 -18.23
N TRP A 250 33.06 25.18 -18.14
CA TRP A 250 32.80 26.53 -18.65
C TRP A 250 33.62 27.60 -17.92
N ILE A 251 33.67 27.55 -16.59
CA ILE A 251 34.49 28.47 -15.76
C ILE A 251 35.97 28.35 -16.14
N ARG A 252 36.49 27.12 -16.26
CA ARG A 252 37.89 26.89 -16.65
C ARG A 252 38.21 27.50 -18.01
N LYS A 253 37.33 27.34 -19.00
CA LYS A 253 37.52 27.92 -20.33
C LYS A 253 37.62 29.45 -20.29
N ARG A 254 36.87 30.11 -19.40
CA ARG A 254 36.84 31.58 -19.31
C ARG A 254 38.05 32.18 -18.59
N LEU A 255 38.68 31.43 -17.68
CA LEU A 255 39.84 31.90 -16.90
C LEU A 255 41.20 31.61 -17.55
N MET A 256 41.22 30.89 -18.68
CA MET A 256 42.45 30.54 -19.42
C MET A 256 42.75 31.47 -20.61
N ILE A 257 41.99 32.56 -20.76
CA ILE A 257 42.20 33.64 -21.75
C ILE A 257 42.60 34.89 -20.98
#